data_AF-A0A9N7TQV9-F1
#
_entry.id   AF-A0A9N7TQV9-F1
#
_cell.length_a   1.000
_cell.length_b   1.000
_cell.length_c   1.000
_cell.angle_alpha   90.00
_cell.angle_beta   90.00
_cell.angle_gamma   90.00
#
_symmetry.space_group_name_H-M   'P 1'
#
loop_
_entity.id
_entity.type
_entity.pdbx_description
1 polymer ?
#
loop_
_entity_poly.entity_id
_entity_poly.type
_entity_poly.pdbx_seq_one_letter_code
_entity_poly.pdbx_strand_id
1 'polypeptide(L)'
;MEAPFPAPGRTITVKNFLPGSGTEVIELCRPSDSRLEHVDFECLFSSLSLRLLLRVFASLLLERRVIFTADKLSTLSQCCHAVVALLYPFTWQHTYIPVLPPSMLDIVCTPTPFIVGLLSSSLPRLKELPIEEVLVVDLGNSRFLRQLDDEDSILPHKLQAALEHVLDKRRELASDKGDLPNDSSSLSTVVSEAFVRFFVEMVGHYSVFMGGAEREDESVSSPSSPSPSSSAPSSFQREAFRKAVTSKSLRRFLEVFMETQMFTGFIQEREMRRQGLRGLFEVRAQEYLDSLPGSEQRGVNKFLKGLGNKMKFLSKK
;
A
#
# COMPACT_ATOMS: atom_id res chain seq x y z
N MET A 1 -32.29 19.23 5.58
CA MET A 1 -32.23 17.78 5.28
C MET A 1 -30.78 17.46 5.02
N GLU A 2 -30.18 16.59 5.82
CA GLU A 2 -28.85 16.06 5.52
C GLU A 2 -28.94 15.20 4.27
N ALA A 3 -28.11 15.49 3.26
CA ALA A 3 -28.02 14.66 2.07
C ALA A 3 -27.15 13.42 2.40
N PRO A 4 -27.52 12.21 1.93
CA PRO A 4 -26.71 11.02 2.14
C PRO A 4 -25.34 11.18 1.47
N PHE A 5 -24.29 10.60 2.08
CA PHE A 5 -22.95 10.63 1.51
C PHE A 5 -22.95 9.94 0.13
N PRO A 6 -22.44 10.60 -0.94
CA PRO A 6 -22.50 10.05 -2.30
C PRO A 6 -21.78 8.71 -2.43
N ALA A 7 -22.26 7.85 -3.34
CA ALA A 7 -21.51 6.68 -3.78
C ALA A 7 -20.25 7.09 -4.57
N PRO A 8 -19.18 6.27 -4.63
CA PRO A 8 -18.00 6.57 -5.45
C PRO A 8 -18.37 6.85 -6.91
N GLY A 9 -17.75 7.87 -7.51
CA GLY A 9 -18.03 8.35 -8.86
C GLY A 9 -19.31 9.16 -9.02
N ARG A 10 -20.06 9.41 -7.93
CA ARG A 10 -21.33 10.14 -7.96
C ARG A 10 -21.09 11.62 -7.65
N THR A 11 -21.66 12.49 -8.48
CA THR A 11 -21.74 13.93 -8.24
C THR A 11 -22.99 14.29 -7.44
N ILE A 12 -22.83 15.14 -6.43
CA ILE A 12 -23.91 15.80 -5.71
C ILE A 12 -23.84 17.29 -5.96
N THR A 13 -24.99 17.94 -5.85
CA THR A 13 -25.13 19.37 -6.07
C THR A 13 -25.58 20.02 -4.77
N VAL A 14 -24.74 20.87 -4.20
CA VAL A 14 -25.00 21.61 -2.96
C VAL A 14 -25.40 23.04 -3.33
N LYS A 15 -26.62 23.44 -2.94
CA LYS A 15 -27.09 24.81 -3.10
C LYS A 15 -26.77 25.60 -1.84
N ASN A 16 -25.91 26.60 -1.94
CA ASN A 16 -25.57 27.48 -0.83
C ASN A 16 -26.19 28.87 -1.07
N PHE A 17 -26.90 29.41 -0.08
CA PHE A 17 -27.43 30.76 -0.16
C PHE A 17 -26.47 31.72 0.52
N LEU A 18 -25.81 32.57 -0.27
CA LEU A 18 -24.89 33.59 0.23
C LEU A 18 -25.64 34.93 0.30
N PRO A 19 -25.74 35.57 1.48
CA PRO A 19 -26.35 36.89 1.61
C PRO A 19 -25.64 37.89 0.68
N GLY A 20 -26.38 38.49 -0.25
CA GLY A 20 -25.86 39.47 -1.22
C GLY A 20 -25.48 38.91 -2.60
N SER A 21 -25.19 37.60 -2.72
CA SER A 21 -24.80 36.96 -4.01
C SER A 21 -25.84 35.98 -4.56
N GLY A 22 -26.87 35.65 -3.78
CA GLY A 22 -27.95 34.74 -4.20
C GLY A 22 -27.64 33.28 -3.93
N THR A 23 -28.26 32.37 -4.69
CA THR A 23 -28.03 30.92 -4.55
C THR A 23 -26.90 30.48 -5.46
N GLU A 24 -25.78 30.07 -4.87
CA GLU A 24 -24.70 29.39 -5.59
C GLU A 24 -24.92 27.88 -5.59
N VAL A 25 -24.51 27.24 -6.67
CA VAL A 25 -24.65 25.80 -6.89
C VAL A 25 -23.26 25.21 -7.02
N ILE A 26 -22.83 24.45 -6.02
CA ILE A 26 -21.53 23.78 -5.98
C ILE A 26 -21.73 22.31 -6.33
N GLU A 27 -21.02 21.81 -7.34
CA GLU A 27 -21.00 20.38 -7.67
C GLU A 27 -19.80 19.70 -7.01
N LEU A 28 -20.05 18.61 -6.30
CA LEU A 28 -19.04 17.82 -5.61
C LEU A 28 -19.12 16.38 -6.10
N CYS A 29 -18.06 15.88 -6.72
CA CYS A 29 -17.96 14.48 -7.14
C CYS A 29 -17.16 13.67 -6.13
N ARG A 30 -17.72 12.57 -5.63
CA ARG A 30 -16.92 11.60 -4.88
C ARG A 30 -16.03 10.85 -5.88
N PRO A 31 -14.70 10.78 -5.68
CA PRO A 31 -13.83 10.00 -6.56
C PRO A 31 -14.28 8.54 -6.69
N SER A 32 -14.14 7.97 -7.89
CA SER A 32 -14.40 6.55 -8.14
C SER A 32 -13.40 5.65 -7.41
N ASP A 33 -12.17 6.14 -7.25
CA ASP A 33 -11.11 5.54 -6.45
C ASP A 33 -10.72 6.48 -5.30
N SER A 34 -11.17 6.16 -4.09
CA SER A 34 -10.86 6.95 -2.89
C SER A 34 -9.44 6.71 -2.37
N ARG A 35 -8.66 5.76 -2.93
CA ARG A 35 -7.29 5.46 -2.44
C ARG A 35 -6.34 6.62 -2.64
N LEU A 36 -6.58 7.42 -3.68
CA LEU A 36 -5.75 8.57 -4.04
C LEU A 36 -6.44 9.90 -3.72
N GLU A 37 -7.56 9.86 -3.01
CA GLU A 37 -8.25 11.05 -2.53
C GLU A 37 -7.32 11.80 -1.56
N HIS A 38 -6.99 13.06 -1.90
CA HIS A 38 -6.02 13.90 -1.18
C HIS A 38 -4.55 13.46 -1.25
N VAL A 39 -4.20 12.55 -2.16
CA VAL A 39 -2.81 12.10 -2.35
C VAL A 39 -2.14 12.88 -3.48
N ASP A 40 -1.07 13.59 -3.12
CA ASP A 40 -0.21 14.30 -4.08
C ASP A 40 1.22 13.73 -4.03
N PHE A 41 1.56 12.96 -5.07
CA PHE A 41 2.91 12.39 -5.20
C PHE A 41 3.93 13.41 -5.73
N GLU A 42 3.54 14.51 -6.38
CA GLU A 42 4.51 15.52 -6.84
C GLU A 42 5.23 16.15 -5.65
N CYS A 43 4.49 16.48 -4.59
CA CYS A 43 5.08 16.99 -3.35
C CYS A 43 6.12 16.01 -2.77
N LEU A 44 5.79 14.71 -2.76
CA LEU A 44 6.68 13.66 -2.24
C LEU A 44 7.97 13.54 -3.07
N PHE A 45 7.85 13.45 -4.40
CA PHE A 45 9.01 13.34 -5.30
C PHE A 45 9.84 14.62 -5.41
N SER A 46 9.26 15.77 -5.05
CA SER A 46 9.98 17.03 -4.92
C SER A 46 10.73 17.15 -3.59
N SER A 47 10.25 16.49 -2.53
CA SER A 47 10.82 16.55 -1.18
C SER A 47 11.81 15.42 -0.88
N LEU A 48 11.72 14.28 -1.58
CA LEU A 48 12.60 13.14 -1.39
C LEU A 48 13.13 12.59 -2.71
N SER A 49 14.44 12.34 -2.74
CA SER A 49 15.03 11.50 -3.79
C SER A 49 14.43 10.08 -3.77
N LEU A 50 14.36 9.46 -4.94
CA LEU A 50 13.80 8.11 -5.09
C LEU A 50 14.49 7.09 -4.17
N ARG A 51 15.81 7.18 -4.03
CA ARG A 51 16.58 6.31 -3.13
C ARG A 51 16.10 6.43 -1.68
N LEU A 52 15.94 7.65 -1.17
CA LEU A 52 15.48 7.85 0.22
C LEU A 52 14.02 7.45 0.39
N LEU A 53 13.17 7.72 -0.61
CA LEU A 53 11.79 7.28 -0.62
C LEU A 53 11.68 5.76 -0.47
N LEU A 54 12.50 4.99 -1.19
CA LEU A 54 12.46 3.53 -1.10
C LEU A 54 12.94 2.99 0.24
N ARG A 55 13.91 3.65 0.89
CA ARG A 55 14.34 3.32 2.26
C ARG A 55 13.27 3.63 3.30
N VAL A 56 12.56 4.74 3.14
CA VAL A 56 11.38 5.09 3.95
C VAL A 56 10.31 4.03 3.76
N PHE A 57 9.94 3.72 2.51
CA PHE A 57 8.98 2.69 2.17
C PHE A 57 9.35 1.34 2.78
N ALA A 58 10.61 0.92 2.66
CA ALA A 58 11.12 -0.31 3.26
C ALA A 58 10.96 -0.34 4.79
N SER A 59 11.26 0.78 5.45
CA SER A 59 11.08 0.93 6.90
C SER A 59 9.62 0.83 7.31
N LEU A 60 8.71 1.41 6.52
CA LEU A 60 7.28 1.31 6.76
C LEU A 60 6.76 -0.11 6.56
N LEU A 61 7.25 -0.85 5.56
CA LEU A 61 6.89 -2.26 5.39
C LEU A 61 7.26 -3.12 6.60
N LEU A 62 8.28 -2.76 7.37
CA LEU A 62 8.63 -3.43 8.62
C LEU A 62 7.99 -2.79 9.86
N GLU A 63 7.01 -1.90 9.68
CA GLU A 63 6.32 -1.19 10.76
C GLU A 63 7.30 -0.46 11.71
N ARG A 64 8.28 0.25 11.16
CA ARG A 64 9.21 1.05 11.96
C ARG A 64 8.61 2.38 12.40
N ARG A 65 9.22 2.98 13.42
CA ARG A 65 8.97 4.36 13.85
C ARG A 65 9.61 5.32 12.83
N VAL A 66 8.80 6.14 12.17
CA VAL A 66 9.26 7.11 11.18
C VAL A 66 8.77 8.52 11.53
N ILE A 67 9.71 9.46 11.60
CA ILE A 67 9.45 10.88 11.79
C ILE A 67 9.81 11.62 10.50
N PHE A 68 8.85 12.35 9.93
CA PHE A 68 9.12 13.32 8.87
C PHE A 68 9.25 14.71 9.46
N THR A 69 10.23 15.49 8.97
CA THR A 69 10.40 16.90 9.35
C THR A 69 10.41 17.81 8.15
N ALA A 70 9.70 18.94 8.23
CA ALA A 70 9.72 20.00 7.24
C ALA A 70 9.34 21.35 7.87
N ASP A 71 9.61 22.45 7.17
CA ASP A 71 9.26 23.79 7.64
C ASP A 71 7.78 24.15 7.42
N LYS A 72 7.10 23.42 6.52
CA LYS A 72 5.72 23.69 6.12
C LYS A 72 4.81 22.51 6.47
N LEU A 73 3.66 22.84 7.08
CA LEU A 73 2.60 21.86 7.40
C LEU A 73 2.02 21.17 6.17
N SER A 74 1.93 21.90 5.04
CA SER A 74 1.47 21.33 3.77
C SER A 74 2.41 20.23 3.28
N THR A 75 3.73 20.47 3.30
CA THR A 75 4.73 19.46 2.91
C THR A 75 4.65 18.22 3.79
N LEU A 76 4.55 18.41 5.11
CA LEU A 76 4.41 17.30 6.07
C LEU A 76 3.17 16.45 5.77
N SER A 77 1.99 17.09 5.73
CA SER A 77 0.72 16.39 5.50
C SER A 77 0.69 15.69 4.14
N GLN A 78 1.04 16.39 3.05
CA GLN A 78 1.05 15.82 1.70
C GLN A 78 2.02 14.63 1.59
N CYS A 79 3.27 14.76 2.07
CA CYS A 79 4.23 13.66 2.03
C CYS A 79 3.79 12.48 2.89
N CYS A 80 3.26 12.74 4.10
CA CYS A 80 2.75 11.68 4.98
C CYS A 80 1.57 10.92 4.36
N HIS A 81 0.64 11.60 3.70
CA HIS A 81 -0.48 10.94 3.00
C HIS A 81 0.03 10.13 1.80
N ALA A 82 0.95 10.71 1.02
CA ALA A 82 1.54 10.05 -0.13
C ALA A 82 2.28 8.76 0.26
N VAL A 83 3.16 8.76 1.26
CA VAL A 83 3.87 7.54 1.67
C VAL A 83 2.96 6.45 2.22
N VAL A 84 1.87 6.82 2.91
CA VAL A 84 0.87 5.84 3.38
C VAL A 84 0.11 5.25 2.19
N ALA A 85 -0.23 6.05 1.18
CA ALA A 85 -0.89 5.56 -0.04
C ALA A 85 -0.01 4.56 -0.82
N LEU A 86 1.32 4.66 -0.72
CA LEU A 86 2.25 3.69 -1.30
C LEU A 86 2.17 2.30 -0.66
N LEU A 87 1.56 2.16 0.53
CA LEU A 87 1.42 0.88 1.23
C LEU A 87 0.26 0.02 0.69
N TYR A 88 -0.65 0.59 -0.12
CA TYR A 88 -1.77 -0.15 -0.71
C TYR A 88 -1.27 -1.39 -1.47
N PRO A 89 -1.79 -2.61 -1.19
CA PRO A 89 -3.10 -2.92 -0.61
C PRO A 89 -3.14 -3.03 0.92
N PHE A 90 -2.04 -2.78 1.60
CA PHE A 90 -1.97 -2.81 3.05
C PHE A 90 -2.42 -1.48 3.64
N THR A 91 -3.06 -1.55 4.79
CA THR A 91 -3.45 -0.37 5.58
C THR A 91 -2.53 -0.29 6.79
N TRP A 92 -1.93 0.88 7.00
CA TRP A 92 -1.15 1.14 8.21
C TRP A 92 -2.00 0.93 9.46
N GLN A 93 -1.53 0.11 10.39
CA GLN A 93 -2.31 -0.34 11.56
C GLN A 93 -1.98 0.45 12.85
N HIS A 94 -1.01 1.35 12.80
CA HIS A 94 -0.43 1.99 13.98
C HIS A 94 -0.69 3.49 14.02
N THR A 95 -0.12 4.17 15.01
CA THR A 95 -0.25 5.63 15.17
C THR A 95 0.19 6.36 13.90
N TYR A 96 -0.70 7.22 13.40
CA TYR A 96 -0.48 8.04 12.22
C TYR A 96 -0.89 9.48 12.52
N ILE A 97 0.09 10.38 12.58
CA ILE A 97 -0.13 11.80 12.89
C ILE A 97 0.67 12.65 11.89
N PRO A 98 0.09 13.00 10.73
CA PRO A 98 0.78 13.74 9.66
C PRO A 98 1.38 15.08 10.11
N VAL A 99 0.77 15.70 11.12
CA VAL A 99 1.22 16.93 11.75
C VAL A 99 0.97 16.79 13.25
N LEU A 100 2.04 16.58 14.02
CA LEU A 100 1.97 16.50 15.47
C LEU A 100 2.17 17.90 16.09
N PRO A 101 1.24 18.35 16.97
CA PRO A 101 1.42 19.58 17.72
C PRO A 101 2.66 19.53 18.64
N PRO A 102 3.42 20.62 18.78
CA PRO A 102 4.61 20.65 19.65
C PRO A 102 4.35 20.35 21.14
N SER A 103 3.11 20.51 21.60
CA SER A 103 2.68 20.18 22.96
C SER A 103 2.57 18.67 23.20
N MET A 104 2.49 17.87 22.14
CA MET A 104 2.33 16.41 22.20
C MET A 104 3.61 15.66 21.78
N LEU A 105 4.75 16.36 21.74
CA LEU A 105 6.01 15.81 21.21
C LEU A 105 6.41 14.49 21.90
N ASP A 106 6.11 14.35 23.19
CA ASP A 106 6.46 13.16 23.99
C ASP A 106 5.84 11.85 23.47
N ILE A 107 4.83 11.92 22.59
CA ILE A 107 4.26 10.72 21.94
C ILE A 107 5.30 9.94 21.13
N VAL A 108 6.34 10.62 20.61
CA VAL A 108 7.40 9.99 19.81
C VAL A 108 8.29 9.06 20.63
N CYS A 109 8.19 9.10 21.96
CA CYS A 109 8.85 8.18 22.89
C CYS A 109 8.12 6.84 23.03
N THR A 110 6.96 6.64 22.40
CA THR A 110 6.23 5.36 22.44
C THR A 110 7.07 4.23 21.82
N PRO A 111 7.06 3.02 22.40
CA PRO A 111 7.75 1.88 21.81
C PRO A 111 7.00 1.30 20.60
N THR A 112 5.76 1.69 20.36
CA THR A 112 4.96 1.17 19.23
C THR A 112 5.39 1.82 17.90
N PRO A 113 5.17 1.16 16.76
CA PRO A 113 5.35 1.78 15.45
C PRO A 113 4.53 3.06 15.31
N PHE A 114 5.02 4.00 14.51
CA PHE A 114 4.27 5.20 14.17
C PHE A 114 4.81 5.87 12.90
N ILE A 115 3.96 6.70 12.30
CA ILE A 115 4.35 7.70 11.31
C ILE A 115 3.92 9.06 11.85
N VAL A 116 4.88 9.95 12.06
CA VAL A 116 4.65 11.28 12.64
C VAL A 116 5.32 12.37 11.80
N GLY A 117 4.62 13.48 11.56
CA GLY A 117 5.22 14.68 10.97
C GLY A 117 5.45 15.78 12.01
N LEU A 118 6.66 16.35 12.03
CA LEU A 118 7.07 17.43 12.93
C LEU A 118 7.53 18.65 12.14
N LEU A 119 7.16 19.85 12.61
CA LEU A 119 7.82 21.05 12.12
C LEU A 119 9.30 21.03 12.49
N SER A 120 10.17 21.48 11.58
CA SER A 120 11.63 21.57 11.84
C SER A 120 11.97 22.35 13.10
N SER A 121 11.13 23.31 13.50
CA SER A 121 11.26 24.07 14.76
C SER A 121 11.19 23.20 16.01
N SER A 122 10.66 21.97 15.93
CA SER A 122 10.60 21.00 17.02
C SER A 122 11.85 20.11 17.12
N LEU A 123 12.75 20.16 16.14
CA LEU A 123 13.98 19.34 16.12
C LEU A 123 14.88 19.52 17.34
N PRO A 124 15.09 20.74 17.90
CA PRO A 124 15.89 20.90 19.11
C PRO A 124 15.33 20.10 20.29
N ARG A 125 14.01 20.20 20.55
CA ARG A 125 13.34 19.42 21.61
C ARG A 125 13.36 17.92 21.32
N LEU A 126 13.22 17.51 20.05
CA LEU A 126 13.28 16.10 19.67
C LEU A 126 14.63 15.47 20.03
N LYS A 127 15.74 16.22 19.94
CA LYS A 127 17.08 15.73 20.30
C LYS A 127 17.26 15.49 21.80
N GLU A 128 16.45 16.13 22.64
CA GLU A 128 16.48 15.99 24.09
C GLU A 128 15.70 14.76 24.57
N LEU A 129 14.85 14.18 23.71
CA LEU A 129 14.03 13.02 24.04
C LEU A 129 14.79 11.70 23.91
N PRO A 130 14.53 10.71 24.77
CA PRO A 130 15.15 9.39 24.72
C PRO A 130 14.49 8.51 23.65
N ILE A 131 14.59 8.92 22.39
CA ILE A 131 14.09 8.16 21.26
C ILE A 131 15.17 7.21 20.74
N GLU A 132 14.83 5.93 20.58
CA GLU A 132 15.68 4.89 20.00
C GLU A 132 14.96 4.23 18.80
N GLU A 133 15.75 3.66 17.87
CA GLU A 133 15.23 2.89 16.72
C GLU A 133 14.17 3.64 15.90
N VAL A 134 14.44 4.91 15.58
CA VAL A 134 13.54 5.78 14.80
C VAL A 134 14.25 6.35 13.59
N LEU A 135 13.62 6.21 12.43
CA LEU A 135 14.06 6.85 11.19
C LEU A 135 13.57 8.30 11.18
N VAL A 136 14.49 9.26 11.10
CA VAL A 136 14.15 10.69 11.06
C VAL A 136 14.51 11.26 9.69
N VAL A 137 13.50 11.70 8.96
CA VAL A 137 13.55 12.10 7.55
C VAL A 137 13.35 13.61 7.42
N ASP A 138 14.36 14.31 6.92
CA ASP A 138 14.30 15.73 6.61
C ASP A 138 13.83 15.93 5.17
N LEU A 139 12.55 16.26 5.02
CA LEU A 139 11.89 16.52 3.72
C LEU A 139 12.35 17.84 3.10
N GLY A 140 12.82 18.80 3.91
CA GLY A 140 13.29 20.09 3.40
C GLY A 140 14.63 20.00 2.67
N ASN A 141 15.49 19.08 3.12
CA ASN A 141 16.84 18.89 2.56
C ASN A 141 17.03 17.53 1.89
N SER A 142 15.97 16.72 1.76
CA SER A 142 16.01 15.35 1.22
C SER A 142 17.17 14.52 1.81
N ARG A 143 17.18 14.33 3.14
CA ARG A 143 18.20 13.52 3.84
C ARG A 143 17.65 12.82 5.07
N PHE A 144 18.41 11.89 5.64
CA PHE A 144 18.13 11.32 6.95
C PHE A 144 18.92 12.04 8.03
N LEU A 145 18.23 12.45 9.10
CA LEU A 145 18.85 12.98 10.32
C LEU A 145 19.24 11.85 11.28
N ARG A 146 18.55 10.71 11.17
CA ARG A 146 18.81 9.47 11.89
C ARG A 146 18.31 8.29 11.05
N GLN A 147 19.05 7.19 11.04
CA GLN A 147 18.75 5.95 10.32
C GLN A 147 19.11 4.73 11.19
N LEU A 148 18.66 3.55 10.77
CA LEU A 148 18.92 2.25 11.42
C LEU A 148 20.00 1.44 10.69
N ASP A 149 20.54 1.96 9.58
CA ASP A 149 21.69 1.45 8.81
C ASP A 149 21.47 0.12 8.07
N ASP A 150 20.26 -0.43 8.08
CA ASP A 150 19.90 -1.65 7.35
C ASP A 150 18.87 -1.42 6.24
N GLU A 151 18.40 -0.18 6.03
CA GLU A 151 17.28 0.14 5.12
C GLU A 151 17.52 -0.29 3.67
N ASP A 152 18.77 -0.24 3.21
CA ASP A 152 19.17 -0.67 1.86
C ASP A 152 19.04 -2.18 1.63
N SER A 153 18.94 -2.97 2.70
CA SER A 153 18.96 -4.43 2.64
C SER A 153 17.59 -5.07 2.87
N ILE A 154 16.58 -4.26 3.22
CA ILE A 154 15.25 -4.74 3.56
C ILE A 154 14.53 -5.28 2.31
N LEU A 155 14.44 -4.48 1.24
CA LEU A 155 13.63 -4.85 0.09
C LEU A 155 14.27 -5.97 -0.75
N PRO A 156 13.46 -6.84 -1.37
CA PRO A 156 13.97 -7.82 -2.32
C PRO A 156 14.59 -7.13 -3.55
N HIS A 157 15.91 -7.27 -3.75
CA HIS A 157 16.68 -6.51 -4.75
C HIS A 157 16.06 -6.49 -6.16
N LYS A 158 15.48 -7.61 -6.63
CA LYS A 158 14.83 -7.65 -7.95
C LYS A 158 13.57 -6.80 -8.03
N LEU A 159 12.76 -6.82 -6.96
CA LEU A 159 11.54 -6.02 -6.88
C LEU A 159 11.87 -4.53 -6.73
N GLN A 160 12.87 -4.22 -5.90
CA GLN A 160 13.36 -2.86 -5.74
C GLN A 160 13.88 -2.30 -7.07
N ALA A 161 14.76 -3.01 -7.78
CA ALA A 161 15.30 -2.54 -9.06
C ALA A 161 14.20 -2.35 -10.13
N ALA A 162 13.19 -3.22 -10.16
CA ALA A 162 12.05 -3.06 -11.07
C ALA A 162 11.20 -1.83 -10.72
N LEU A 163 10.96 -1.60 -9.43
CA LEU A 163 10.23 -0.44 -8.94
C LEU A 163 10.99 0.86 -9.21
N GLU A 164 12.30 0.90 -8.95
CA GLU A 164 13.20 2.01 -9.26
C GLU A 164 13.12 2.38 -10.75
N HIS A 165 13.29 1.40 -11.63
CA HIS A 165 13.25 1.62 -13.08
C HIS A 165 11.92 2.24 -13.56
N VAL A 166 10.79 1.80 -13.02
CA VAL A 166 9.47 2.37 -13.38
C VAL A 166 9.33 3.79 -12.83
N LEU A 167 9.73 4.00 -11.57
CA LEU A 167 9.61 5.29 -10.92
C LEU A 167 10.56 6.34 -11.51
N ASP A 168 11.73 5.97 -12.02
CA ASP A 168 12.62 6.91 -12.72
C ASP A 168 11.98 7.47 -14.00
N LYS A 169 11.19 6.64 -14.70
CA LYS A 169 10.47 7.02 -15.92
C LYS A 169 9.05 7.55 -15.66
N ARG A 170 8.68 7.79 -14.40
CA ARG A 170 7.29 8.12 -13.99
C ARG A 170 6.67 9.29 -14.77
N ARG A 171 7.45 10.32 -15.09
CA ARG A 171 6.97 11.51 -15.83
C ARG A 171 6.70 11.20 -17.30
N GLU A 172 7.60 10.48 -17.95
CA GLU A 172 7.45 10.06 -19.35
C GLU A 172 6.22 9.15 -19.50
N LEU A 173 6.07 8.18 -18.59
CA LEU A 173 4.93 7.28 -18.56
C LEU A 173 3.60 7.98 -18.25
N ALA A 174 3.63 9.10 -17.54
CA ALA A 174 2.44 9.91 -17.26
C ALA A 174 2.02 10.75 -18.48
N SER A 175 2.98 11.24 -19.28
CA SER A 175 2.70 12.00 -20.50
C SER A 175 2.23 11.13 -21.69
N ASP A 176 2.69 9.88 -21.79
CA ASP A 176 2.43 8.99 -22.94
C ASP A 176 0.98 8.48 -23.03
N LYS A 177 0.16 8.68 -21.98
CA LYS A 177 -1.25 8.26 -21.93
C LYS A 177 -2.25 9.42 -22.17
N GLY A 178 -1.76 10.62 -22.50
CA GLY A 178 -2.52 11.87 -22.51
C GLY A 178 -3.49 12.11 -23.69
N ASP A 179 -3.65 11.18 -24.64
CA ASP A 179 -4.47 11.41 -25.86
C ASP A 179 -5.97 11.06 -25.72
N LEU A 180 -6.45 10.59 -24.55
CA LEU A 180 -7.86 10.27 -24.33
C LEU A 180 -8.57 11.35 -23.48
N PRO A 181 -9.68 11.96 -23.94
CA PRO A 181 -10.26 13.16 -23.32
C PRO A 181 -10.85 13.01 -21.90
N ASN A 182 -10.83 11.81 -21.30
CA ASN A 182 -11.61 11.53 -20.09
C ASN A 182 -10.92 10.61 -19.07
N ASP A 183 -9.64 10.27 -19.26
CA ASP A 183 -8.93 9.41 -18.32
C ASP A 183 -7.71 10.13 -17.76
N SER A 184 -7.69 10.33 -16.45
CA SER A 184 -6.65 11.05 -15.73
C SER A 184 -5.31 10.32 -15.88
N SER A 185 -4.49 10.70 -16.88
CA SER A 185 -3.07 10.34 -16.96
C SER A 185 -2.28 11.13 -15.91
N SER A 186 -2.64 10.95 -14.64
CA SER A 186 -1.98 11.60 -13.52
C SER A 186 -0.72 10.84 -13.15
N LEU A 187 0.33 11.55 -12.74
CA LEU A 187 1.51 10.96 -12.09
C LEU A 187 1.09 9.96 -11.00
N SER A 188 0.02 10.28 -10.26
CA SER A 188 -0.52 9.45 -9.19
C SER A 188 -0.98 8.07 -9.65
N THR A 189 -1.56 7.96 -10.85
CA THR A 189 -1.94 6.68 -11.45
C THR A 189 -0.69 5.84 -11.74
N VAL A 190 0.34 6.42 -12.36
CA VAL A 190 1.60 5.71 -12.68
C VAL A 190 2.29 5.21 -11.42
N VAL A 191 2.38 6.07 -10.40
CA VAL A 191 3.00 5.75 -9.11
C VAL A 191 2.19 4.66 -8.40
N SER A 192 0.88 4.81 -8.28
CA SER A 192 0.03 3.79 -7.64
C SER A 192 0.15 2.43 -8.34
N GLU A 193 0.14 2.41 -9.67
CA GLU A 193 0.32 1.18 -10.47
C GLU A 193 1.69 0.52 -10.23
N ALA A 194 2.75 1.30 -10.13
CA ALA A 194 4.09 0.76 -9.86
C ALA A 194 4.15 0.03 -8.51
N PHE A 195 3.57 0.62 -7.46
CA PHE A 195 3.53 0.00 -6.14
C PHE A 195 2.53 -1.17 -6.06
N VAL A 196 1.39 -1.11 -6.75
CA VAL A 196 0.47 -2.25 -6.87
C VAL A 196 1.19 -3.43 -7.52
N ARG A 197 1.94 -3.21 -8.61
CA ARG A 197 2.73 -4.27 -9.26
C ARG A 197 3.80 -4.84 -8.33
N PHE A 198 4.48 -4.00 -7.55
CA PHE A 198 5.43 -4.44 -6.53
C PHE A 198 4.74 -5.42 -5.56
N PHE A 199 3.57 -5.08 -5.04
CA PHE A 199 2.84 -5.95 -4.11
C PHE A 199 2.22 -7.17 -4.76
N VAL A 200 1.78 -7.10 -6.02
CA VAL A 200 1.27 -8.26 -6.75
C VAL A 200 2.37 -9.31 -6.92
N GLU A 201 3.60 -8.89 -7.25
CA GLU A 201 4.75 -9.82 -7.34
C GLU A 201 5.16 -10.36 -5.96
N MET A 202 4.94 -9.58 -4.90
CA MET A 202 5.31 -9.93 -3.53
C MET A 202 4.33 -10.91 -2.89
N VAL A 203 3.02 -10.65 -3.03
CA VAL A 203 1.95 -11.34 -2.29
C VAL A 203 0.72 -11.67 -3.13
N GLY A 204 0.70 -11.41 -4.44
CA GLY A 204 -0.49 -11.60 -5.29
C GLY A 204 -1.02 -13.04 -5.35
N HIS A 205 -0.18 -14.03 -5.03
CA HIS A 205 -0.57 -15.44 -4.93
C HIS A 205 -1.26 -15.82 -3.62
N TYR A 206 -1.50 -14.88 -2.69
CA TYR A 206 -2.08 -15.15 -1.38
C TYR A 206 -3.39 -15.95 -1.44
N SER A 207 -4.23 -15.70 -2.45
CA SER A 207 -5.56 -16.30 -2.60
C SER A 207 -5.50 -17.83 -2.72
N VAL A 208 -4.41 -18.37 -3.27
CA VAL A 208 -4.16 -19.82 -3.39
C VAL A 208 -3.96 -20.49 -2.02
N PHE A 209 -3.59 -19.70 -1.01
CA PHE A 209 -3.25 -20.17 0.35
C PHE A 209 -4.27 -19.75 1.39
N MET A 210 -5.31 -19.01 1.00
CA MET A 210 -6.50 -18.86 1.81
C MET A 210 -7.29 -20.16 1.66
N GLY A 211 -7.47 -20.91 2.75
CA GLY A 211 -8.34 -22.06 2.65
C GLY A 211 -9.79 -21.56 2.46
N GLY A 212 -10.47 -22.02 1.42
CA GLY A 212 -11.84 -21.57 1.13
C GLY A 212 -12.19 -21.44 -0.35
N ALA A 213 -11.33 -21.85 -1.28
CA ALA A 213 -11.73 -22.07 -2.67
C ALA A 213 -12.14 -23.54 -2.87
N GLU A 214 -13.46 -23.76 -2.76
CA GLU A 214 -14.22 -24.91 -3.29
C GLU A 214 -14.03 -26.26 -2.58
N ARG A 215 -14.83 -26.48 -1.53
CA ARG A 215 -15.58 -27.74 -1.40
C ARG A 215 -17.05 -27.40 -1.60
N GLU A 216 -17.45 -27.16 -2.84
CA GLU A 216 -18.83 -27.43 -3.22
C GLU A 216 -19.00 -28.95 -3.12
N ASP A 217 -19.55 -29.38 -1.99
CA ASP A 217 -20.07 -30.72 -1.80
C ASP A 217 -21.29 -30.87 -2.73
N GLU A 218 -21.07 -31.22 -3.99
CA GLU A 218 -22.01 -32.10 -4.68
C GLU A 218 -21.80 -33.52 -4.16
N SER A 219 -22.18 -33.74 -2.90
CA SER A 219 -22.51 -35.08 -2.42
C SER A 219 -23.95 -35.07 -1.92
N VAL A 220 -24.80 -35.57 -2.80
CA VAL A 220 -26.22 -35.86 -2.61
C VAL A 220 -26.44 -36.56 -1.26
N SER A 221 -27.07 -35.82 -0.34
CA SER A 221 -27.98 -36.26 0.73
C SER A 221 -27.79 -37.66 1.34
N SER A 222 -27.48 -37.69 2.63
CA SER A 222 -28.07 -38.64 3.58
C SER A 222 -28.22 -37.94 4.95
N PRO A 223 -29.43 -37.89 5.54
CA PRO A 223 -29.66 -37.18 6.79
C PRO A 223 -29.43 -38.12 7.97
N SER A 224 -28.28 -38.01 8.63
CA SER A 224 -28.11 -38.57 9.96
C SER A 224 -27.16 -37.75 10.82
N SER A 225 -27.75 -37.13 11.83
CA SER A 225 -27.14 -36.63 13.07
C SER A 225 -26.36 -35.31 12.98
N PRO A 226 -26.77 -34.25 13.71
CA PRO A 226 -25.97 -33.04 13.83
C PRO A 226 -24.89 -33.29 14.87
N SER A 227 -23.70 -33.71 14.44
CA SER A 227 -22.49 -33.54 15.24
C SER A 227 -22.03 -32.08 15.09
N PRO A 228 -21.67 -31.37 16.17
CA PRO A 228 -21.09 -30.04 16.07
C PRO A 228 -19.64 -30.21 15.61
N SER A 229 -19.43 -30.51 14.33
CA SER A 229 -18.10 -30.37 13.74
C SER A 229 -17.78 -28.88 13.75
N SER A 230 -16.91 -28.47 14.66
CA SER A 230 -16.23 -27.18 14.64
C SER A 230 -15.59 -27.02 13.26
N SER A 231 -16.29 -26.34 12.34
CA SER A 231 -15.68 -25.85 11.12
C SER A 231 -14.70 -24.77 11.56
N ALA A 232 -13.47 -25.18 11.86
CA ALA A 232 -12.40 -24.25 12.17
C ALA A 232 -12.38 -23.22 11.03
N PRO A 233 -12.35 -21.92 11.35
CA PRO A 233 -12.21 -20.90 10.32
C PRO A 233 -10.98 -21.28 9.51
N SER A 234 -11.18 -21.38 8.21
CA SER A 234 -10.17 -21.89 7.31
C SER A 234 -8.99 -20.93 7.31
N SER A 235 -7.91 -21.32 8.00
CA SER A 235 -6.78 -20.45 8.29
C SER A 235 -5.84 -20.31 7.10
N PHE A 236 -5.32 -19.12 6.86
CA PHE A 236 -4.26 -18.86 5.89
C PHE A 236 -3.03 -19.77 6.08
N GLN A 237 -2.60 -20.45 5.01
CA GLN A 237 -1.46 -21.38 5.02
C GLN A 237 -0.12 -20.62 4.91
N ARG A 238 0.31 -20.00 6.00
CA ARG A 238 1.46 -19.08 6.11
C ARG A 238 2.76 -19.66 5.52
N GLU A 239 3.18 -20.85 5.96
CA GLU A 239 4.45 -21.45 5.53
C GLU A 239 4.41 -21.87 4.06
N ALA A 240 3.27 -22.37 3.60
CA ALA A 240 3.08 -22.78 2.21
C ALA A 240 3.12 -21.56 1.27
N PHE A 241 2.46 -20.47 1.65
CA PHE A 241 2.50 -19.19 0.94
C PHE A 241 3.93 -18.66 0.78
N ARG A 242 4.72 -18.65 1.87
CA ARG A 242 6.11 -18.22 1.83
C ARG A 242 6.97 -19.15 0.96
N LYS A 243 6.80 -20.47 1.11
CA LYS A 243 7.59 -21.48 0.37
C LYS A 243 7.27 -21.52 -1.13
N ALA A 244 6.10 -21.07 -1.54
CA ALA A 244 5.72 -21.02 -2.95
C ALA A 244 6.67 -20.13 -3.76
N VAL A 245 7.17 -19.04 -3.17
CA VAL A 245 8.06 -18.09 -3.85
C VAL A 245 9.44 -18.71 -4.15
N THR A 246 9.90 -18.60 -5.40
CA THR A 246 11.25 -19.08 -5.81
C THR A 246 12.38 -18.26 -5.22
N SER A 247 12.25 -16.92 -5.27
CA SER A 247 13.28 -15.97 -4.89
C SER A 247 13.64 -16.10 -3.41
N LYS A 248 14.92 -16.39 -3.12
CA LYS A 248 15.44 -16.51 -1.75
C LYS A 248 15.36 -15.18 -1.00
N SER A 249 15.66 -14.07 -1.68
CA SER A 249 15.61 -12.72 -1.11
C SER A 249 14.17 -12.33 -0.76
N LEU A 250 13.20 -12.60 -1.64
CA LEU A 250 11.79 -12.37 -1.34
C LEU A 250 11.27 -13.28 -0.21
N ARG A 251 11.68 -14.56 -0.18
CA ARG A 251 11.33 -15.45 0.95
C ARG A 251 11.82 -14.96 2.29
N ARG A 252 13.06 -14.43 2.36
CA ARG A 252 13.62 -13.85 3.58
C ARG A 252 12.89 -12.57 3.99
N PHE A 253 12.53 -11.73 3.02
CA PHE A 253 11.72 -10.55 3.30
C PHE A 253 10.34 -10.93 3.84
N LEU A 254 9.64 -11.88 3.18
CA LEU A 254 8.33 -12.36 3.61
C LEU A 254 8.35 -12.95 5.01
N GLU A 255 9.44 -13.63 5.42
CA GLU A 255 9.59 -14.13 6.78
C GLU A 255 9.45 -13.05 7.85
N VAL A 256 9.94 -11.83 7.59
CA VAL A 256 9.81 -10.70 8.51
C VAL A 256 8.52 -9.92 8.25
N PHE A 257 8.24 -9.60 6.99
CA PHE A 257 7.07 -8.79 6.61
C PHE A 257 5.75 -9.43 7.05
N MET A 258 5.63 -10.75 6.99
CA MET A 258 4.40 -11.41 7.35
C MET A 258 4.13 -11.37 8.87
N GLU A 259 5.12 -11.00 9.72
CA GLU A 259 4.93 -10.80 11.18
C GLU A 259 4.27 -9.44 11.51
N THR A 260 4.09 -8.58 10.50
CA THR A 260 3.53 -7.23 10.68
C THR A 260 2.02 -7.26 10.92
N GLN A 261 1.51 -6.23 11.61
CA GLN A 261 0.07 -6.01 11.74
C GLN A 261 -0.58 -5.71 10.39
N MET A 262 0.12 -4.99 9.49
CA MET A 262 -0.32 -4.75 8.12
C MET A 262 -0.64 -6.04 7.38
N PHE A 263 0.27 -7.02 7.39
CA PHE A 263 0.02 -8.32 6.74
C PHE A 263 -1.11 -9.08 7.41
N THR A 264 -1.15 -9.07 8.75
CA THR A 264 -2.19 -9.72 9.54
C THR A 264 -3.58 -9.16 9.19
N GLY A 265 -3.73 -7.83 9.20
CA GLY A 265 -4.97 -7.15 8.83
C GLY A 265 -5.36 -7.41 7.37
N PHE A 266 -4.39 -7.43 6.45
CA PHE A 266 -4.62 -7.76 5.04
C PHE A 266 -5.25 -9.15 4.86
N ILE A 267 -4.75 -10.17 5.57
CA ILE A 267 -5.29 -11.53 5.50
C ILE A 267 -6.66 -11.62 6.18
N GLN A 268 -6.80 -11.10 7.41
CA GLN A 268 -8.06 -11.14 8.15
C GLN A 268 -9.20 -10.46 7.38
N GLU A 269 -8.94 -9.31 6.77
CA GLU A 269 -9.91 -8.61 5.95
C GLU A 269 -10.39 -9.49 4.78
N ARG A 270 -9.49 -10.26 4.17
CA ARG A 270 -9.80 -11.12 3.01
C ARG A 270 -10.43 -12.45 3.40
N GLU A 271 -10.15 -12.96 4.59
CA GLU A 271 -10.87 -14.11 5.17
C GLU A 271 -12.33 -13.75 5.51
N MET A 272 -12.58 -12.52 5.97
CA MET A 272 -13.94 -12.06 6.33
C MET A 272 -14.79 -11.64 5.14
N ARG A 273 -14.18 -11.25 4.01
CA ARG A 273 -14.92 -10.83 2.81
C ARG A 273 -15.62 -12.02 2.13
N ARG A 274 -16.93 -12.14 2.35
CA ARG A 274 -17.84 -12.91 1.48
C ARG A 274 -18.07 -12.09 0.19
N GLN A 275 -17.43 -12.48 -0.92
CA GLN A 275 -17.64 -11.97 -2.29
C GLN A 275 -18.06 -10.48 -2.38
N GLY A 276 -17.08 -9.58 -2.30
CA GLY A 276 -17.29 -8.12 -2.46
C GLY A 276 -16.64 -7.55 -3.73
N LEU A 277 -16.79 -6.23 -3.92
CA LEU A 277 -16.12 -5.45 -4.98
C LEU A 277 -14.60 -5.68 -4.93
N ARG A 278 -14.01 -6.09 -6.07
CA ARG A 278 -12.56 -6.28 -6.21
C ARG A 278 -11.89 -4.91 -6.38
N GLY A 279 -10.93 -4.60 -5.49
CA GLY A 279 -10.08 -3.42 -5.64
C GLY A 279 -9.03 -3.60 -6.74
N LEU A 280 -8.30 -2.53 -7.07
CA LEU A 280 -7.26 -2.57 -8.10
C LEU A 280 -6.24 -3.69 -7.85
N PHE A 281 -5.81 -3.88 -6.61
CA PHE A 281 -4.88 -4.95 -6.26
C PHE A 281 -5.46 -6.34 -6.56
N GLU A 282 -6.72 -6.61 -6.19
CA GLU A 282 -7.35 -7.90 -6.46
C GLU A 282 -7.50 -8.18 -7.95
N VAL A 283 -7.82 -7.14 -8.74
CA VAL A 283 -7.86 -7.24 -10.21
C VAL A 283 -6.49 -7.61 -10.75
N ARG A 284 -5.43 -6.88 -10.35
CA ARG A 284 -4.06 -7.13 -10.84
C ARG A 284 -3.44 -8.42 -10.32
N ALA A 285 -3.80 -8.84 -9.12
CA ALA A 285 -3.39 -10.15 -8.58
C ALA A 285 -4.02 -11.29 -9.40
N GLN A 286 -5.30 -11.17 -9.79
CA GLN A 286 -5.95 -12.15 -10.66
C GLN A 286 -5.31 -12.19 -12.05
N GLU A 287 -5.15 -11.03 -12.70
CA GLU A 287 -4.47 -10.94 -14.01
C GLU A 287 -3.07 -11.56 -13.98
N TYR A 288 -2.33 -11.31 -12.89
CA TYR A 288 -1.03 -11.91 -12.68
C TYR A 288 -1.10 -13.44 -12.65
N LEU A 289 -2.03 -14.00 -11.85
CA LEU A 289 -2.26 -15.45 -11.75
C LEU A 289 -2.68 -16.05 -13.09
N ASP A 290 -3.61 -15.42 -13.80
CA ASP A 290 -4.10 -15.87 -15.11
C ASP A 290 -3.00 -15.82 -16.18
N SER A 291 -2.08 -14.86 -16.07
CA SER A 291 -0.95 -14.78 -16.99
C SER A 291 0.02 -15.95 -16.83
N LEU A 292 0.05 -16.63 -15.67
CA LEU A 292 0.98 -17.72 -15.41
C LEU A 292 0.71 -18.88 -16.40
N PRO A 293 1.74 -19.43 -17.05
CA PRO A 293 1.52 -20.49 -18.04
C PRO A 293 0.87 -21.71 -17.37
N GLY A 294 -0.38 -22.03 -17.72
CA GLY A 294 -1.09 -23.23 -17.26
C GLY A 294 -2.43 -23.00 -16.56
N SER A 295 -3.24 -22.01 -16.96
CA SER A 295 -4.55 -21.69 -16.38
C SER A 295 -5.63 -22.78 -16.46
N GLU A 296 -5.29 -24.05 -16.78
CA GLU A 296 -6.24 -25.17 -16.73
C GLU A 296 -5.84 -26.38 -15.87
N GLN A 297 -4.65 -26.50 -15.28
CA GLN A 297 -4.38 -27.65 -14.38
C GLN A 297 -3.55 -27.31 -13.14
N ARG A 298 -4.23 -27.36 -11.99
CA ARG A 298 -3.71 -27.32 -10.63
C ARG A 298 -2.48 -28.22 -10.47
N GLY A 299 -1.38 -27.65 -9.99
CA GLY A 299 -0.19 -28.41 -9.61
C GLY A 299 0.95 -27.51 -9.14
N VAL A 300 1.00 -27.25 -7.84
CA VAL A 300 1.96 -26.41 -7.08
C VAL A 300 3.44 -26.66 -7.43
N ASN A 301 3.78 -27.77 -8.08
CA ASN A 301 5.15 -28.19 -8.35
C ASN A 301 5.78 -27.75 -9.69
N LYS A 302 5.07 -27.01 -10.56
CA LYS A 302 5.69 -26.43 -11.80
C LYS A 302 5.96 -24.92 -11.76
N PHE A 303 5.54 -24.23 -10.70
CA PHE A 303 5.73 -22.78 -10.48
C PHE A 303 7.21 -22.36 -10.42
N LEU A 304 8.11 -23.23 -9.95
CA LEU A 304 9.51 -22.87 -9.73
C LEU A 304 10.33 -22.68 -11.02
N LYS A 305 9.88 -23.23 -12.16
CA LYS A 305 10.63 -23.17 -13.44
C LYS A 305 10.24 -22.01 -14.37
N GLY A 306 9.05 -21.42 -14.22
CA GLY A 306 8.53 -20.38 -15.14
C GLY A 306 8.99 -18.95 -14.82
N LEU A 307 9.37 -18.67 -13.58
CA LEU A 307 9.71 -17.33 -13.08
C LEU A 307 11.00 -16.73 -13.69
N GLY A 308 11.88 -17.54 -14.26
CA GLY A 308 13.11 -17.06 -14.92
C GLY A 308 12.85 -16.38 -16.28
N ASN A 309 11.76 -16.71 -16.97
CA ASN A 309 11.57 -16.32 -18.37
C ASN A 309 10.73 -15.04 -18.57
N LYS A 310 10.02 -14.56 -17.54
CA LYS A 310 9.09 -13.42 -17.66
C LYS A 310 9.67 -12.04 -17.33
N MET A 311 10.96 -11.95 -16.99
CA MET A 311 11.71 -10.67 -16.97
C MET A 311 11.83 -10.00 -18.36
N LYS A 312 11.29 -10.59 -19.43
CA LYS A 312 11.36 -10.06 -20.80
C LYS A 312 10.35 -8.96 -21.15
N PHE A 313 9.41 -8.61 -20.25
CA PHE A 313 8.45 -7.52 -20.51
C PHE A 313 8.99 -6.10 -20.22
N LEU A 314 10.19 -5.98 -19.66
CA LEU A 314 10.88 -4.70 -19.46
C LEU A 314 12.14 -4.53 -20.34
N SER A 315 12.39 -5.44 -21.29
CA SER A 315 13.57 -5.38 -22.18
C SER A 315 13.25 -5.32 -23.69
N LYS A 316 12.03 -4.97 -24.09
CA LYS A 316 11.81 -4.61 -25.49
C LYS A 316 12.17 -3.13 -25.66
N LYS A 317 13.33 -2.98 -26.31
CA LYS A 317 13.93 -1.76 -26.90
C LYS A 317 12.91 -0.72 -27.33
#